data_AF-A0A815D245-F1
#
_entry.id   AF-A0A815D245-F1
#
_cell.length_a   1.000
_cell.length_b   1.000
_cell.length_c   1.000
_cell.angle_alpha   90.00
_cell.angle_beta   90.00
_cell.angle_gamma   90.00
#
_symmetry.space_group_name_H-M   'P 1'
#
loop_
_entity.id
_entity.type
_entity.pdbx_description
1 polymer ?
#
loop_
_entity_poly.entity_id
_entity_poly.type
_entity_poly.pdbx_seq_one_letter_code
_entity_poly.pdbx_strand_id
1 'polypeptide(L)'
;MVPRIFDLDQMIAISEAYCGYDSLGYWKFFDSDDAATIIENNLESFIDLIYASNTTLFKTHFTPTGKIRQWLINNHRTARATYMTENDYNILRQYLSKGMQPKLNWYRAIIANVDWEHEKNIDPIIRRQILFMRGKQVDVCRETSLTKQSSFTPNIEIIDFDTGHWLMEEQPKAINQAIEEWIKKIL
;
A
#
# COMPACT_ATOMS: atom_id res chain seq x y z
N MET A 1 14.70 14.87 8.85
CA MET A 1 14.79 14.66 7.38
C MET A 1 14.23 15.91 6.72
N VAL A 2 14.94 16.48 5.75
CA VAL A 2 14.49 17.65 4.96
C VAL A 2 13.70 17.11 3.76
N PRO A 3 12.69 17.84 3.23
CA PRO A 3 12.05 17.47 1.97
C PRO A 3 13.10 17.15 0.89
N ARG A 4 12.87 16.07 0.14
CA ARG A 4 13.79 15.60 -0.89
C ARG A 4 13.02 15.05 -2.07
N ILE A 5 13.61 15.19 -3.26
CA ILE A 5 13.14 14.54 -4.48
C ILE A 5 13.08 13.03 -4.24
N PHE A 6 11.94 12.44 -4.57
CA PHE A 6 11.71 11.01 -4.53
C PHE A 6 12.49 10.33 -5.65
N ASP A 7 13.28 9.33 -5.28
CA ASP A 7 14.04 8.48 -6.19
C ASP A 7 13.64 7.03 -5.93
N LEU A 8 12.93 6.43 -6.90
CA LEU A 8 12.41 5.08 -6.75
C LEU A 8 13.53 4.03 -6.63
N ASP A 9 14.62 4.17 -7.39
CA ASP A 9 15.71 3.20 -7.39
C ASP A 9 16.47 3.24 -6.07
N GLN A 10 16.70 4.43 -5.52
CA GLN A 10 17.24 4.58 -4.18
C GLN A 10 16.30 3.96 -3.12
N MET A 11 14.99 4.18 -3.23
CA MET A 11 14.03 3.64 -2.26
C MET A 11 13.91 2.12 -2.34
N ILE A 12 14.01 1.52 -3.53
CA ILE A 12 14.10 0.07 -3.72
C ILE A 12 15.35 -0.46 -3.02
N ALA A 13 16.53 0.12 -3.28
CA ALA A 13 17.78 -0.31 -2.65
C ALA A 13 17.75 -0.19 -1.11
N ILE A 14 17.16 0.89 -0.58
CA ILE A 14 16.93 1.05 0.87
C ILE A 14 16.01 -0.05 1.39
N SER A 15 14.92 -0.36 0.67
CA SER A 15 13.98 -1.39 1.09
C SER A 15 14.62 -2.78 1.11
N GLU A 16 15.44 -3.13 0.11
CA GLU A 16 16.16 -4.40 0.08
C GLU A 16 17.14 -4.54 1.24
N ALA A 17 17.95 -3.52 1.49
CA ALA A 17 18.92 -3.51 2.58
C ALA A 17 18.24 -3.61 3.96
N TYR A 18 17.03 -3.06 4.10
CA TYR A 18 16.34 -2.94 5.37
C TYR A 18 15.37 -4.10 5.66
N CYS A 19 14.64 -4.55 4.64
CA CYS A 19 13.61 -5.58 4.75
C CYS A 19 14.10 -6.97 4.32
N GLY A 20 15.25 -7.05 3.63
CA GLY A 20 15.78 -8.28 3.03
C GLY A 20 15.12 -8.65 1.70
N TYR A 21 14.26 -7.78 1.16
CA TYR A 21 13.62 -7.93 -0.15
C TYR A 21 13.15 -6.57 -0.68
N ASP A 22 12.94 -6.50 -2.00
CA ASP A 22 12.41 -5.31 -2.67
C ASP A 22 10.92 -5.12 -2.38
N SER A 23 10.58 -4.11 -1.58
CA SER A 23 9.18 -3.83 -1.19
C SER A 23 8.49 -2.77 -2.07
N LEU A 24 9.19 -2.17 -3.04
CA LEU A 24 8.70 -1.03 -3.84
C LEU A 24 8.81 -1.24 -5.35
N GLY A 25 9.46 -2.30 -5.82
CA GLY A 25 9.72 -2.57 -7.24
C GLY A 25 8.49 -2.64 -8.13
N TYR A 26 7.34 -3.02 -7.57
CA TYR A 26 6.06 -2.99 -8.28
C TYR A 26 5.70 -1.58 -8.81
N TRP A 27 6.23 -0.51 -8.22
CA TRP A 27 6.04 0.87 -8.70
C TRP A 27 6.62 1.04 -10.11
N LYS A 28 7.71 0.36 -10.46
CA LYS A 28 8.25 0.36 -11.84
C LYS A 28 7.26 -0.23 -12.83
N PHE A 29 6.51 -1.25 -12.41
CA PHE A 29 5.42 -1.76 -13.24
C PHE A 29 4.29 -0.74 -13.32
N PHE A 30 3.84 -0.17 -12.21
CA PHE A 30 2.76 0.82 -12.24
C PHE A 30 3.07 2.09 -13.01
N ASP A 31 4.35 2.42 -13.19
CA ASP A 31 4.81 3.54 -14.03
C ASP A 31 4.88 3.22 -15.53
N SER A 32 4.90 1.94 -15.91
CA SER A 32 4.99 1.55 -17.32
C SER A 32 3.70 1.79 -18.09
N ASP A 33 3.82 2.19 -19.36
CA ASP A 33 2.69 2.62 -20.20
C ASP A 33 1.68 1.50 -20.51
N ASP A 34 2.09 0.24 -20.41
CA ASP A 34 1.25 -0.95 -20.68
C ASP A 34 0.66 -1.59 -19.41
N ALA A 35 0.98 -1.07 -18.22
CA ALA A 35 0.54 -1.69 -16.97
C ALA A 35 -0.98 -1.69 -16.79
N ALA A 36 -1.65 -0.59 -17.12
CA ALA A 36 -3.10 -0.50 -17.05
C ALA A 36 -3.76 -1.59 -17.91
N THR A 37 -3.32 -1.72 -19.17
CA THR A 37 -3.81 -2.74 -20.10
C THR A 37 -3.52 -4.16 -19.61
N ILE A 38 -2.31 -4.41 -19.07
CA ILE A 38 -1.96 -5.74 -18.54
C ILE A 38 -2.86 -6.10 -17.34
N ILE A 39 -3.13 -5.16 -16.43
CA ILE A 39 -4.01 -5.41 -15.28
C ILE A 39 -5.44 -5.65 -15.76
N GLU A 40 -5.99 -4.81 -16.63
CA GLU A 40 -7.36 -4.95 -17.15
C GLU A 40 -7.57 -6.28 -17.88
N ASN A 41 -6.58 -6.74 -18.66
CA ASN A 41 -6.63 -8.01 -19.37
C ASN A 41 -6.44 -9.24 -18.46
N ASN A 42 -5.91 -9.06 -17.24
CA ASN A 42 -5.63 -10.15 -16.28
C ASN A 42 -6.25 -9.84 -14.91
N LEU A 43 -7.44 -9.23 -14.92
CA LEU A 43 -8.07 -8.63 -13.75
C LEU A 43 -8.23 -9.59 -12.57
N GLU A 44 -8.64 -10.82 -12.85
CA GLU A 44 -8.89 -11.86 -11.86
C GLU A 44 -7.58 -12.34 -11.22
N SER A 45 -6.51 -12.43 -12.02
CA SER A 45 -5.15 -12.70 -11.51
C SER A 45 -4.68 -11.58 -10.59
N PHE A 46 -4.99 -10.32 -10.94
CA PHE A 46 -4.67 -9.15 -10.12
C PHE A 46 -5.46 -9.13 -8.81
N ILE A 47 -6.79 -9.29 -8.86
CA ILE A 47 -7.67 -9.29 -7.69
C ILE A 47 -7.29 -10.41 -6.73
N ASP A 48 -7.06 -11.63 -7.25
CA ASP A 48 -6.67 -12.77 -6.42
C ASP A 48 -5.36 -12.53 -5.68
N LEU A 49 -4.40 -11.84 -6.31
CA LEU A 49 -3.13 -11.52 -5.67
C LEU A 49 -3.26 -10.41 -4.62
N ILE A 50 -3.96 -9.31 -4.91
CA ILE A 50 -4.09 -8.21 -3.94
C ILE A 50 -4.96 -8.58 -2.73
N TYR A 51 -5.90 -9.53 -2.89
CA TYR A 51 -6.69 -10.12 -1.81
C TYR A 51 -6.25 -11.55 -1.49
N ALA A 52 -4.98 -11.91 -1.68
CA ALA A 52 -4.51 -13.26 -1.39
C ALA A 52 -4.72 -13.64 0.08
N SER A 53 -5.25 -14.84 0.35
CA SER A 53 -5.31 -15.38 1.72
C SER A 53 -3.92 -15.63 2.32
N ASN A 54 -2.93 -15.91 1.47
CA ASN A 54 -1.53 -15.99 1.86
C ASN A 54 -0.83 -14.64 1.63
N THR A 55 -0.69 -13.85 2.70
CA THR A 55 -0.06 -12.52 2.67
C THR A 55 1.42 -12.56 2.29
N THR A 56 2.11 -13.70 2.41
CA THR A 56 3.52 -13.82 2.00
C THR A 56 3.72 -13.63 0.49
N LEU A 57 2.68 -13.85 -0.32
CA LEU A 57 2.72 -13.62 -1.77
C LEU A 57 3.00 -12.15 -2.12
N PHE A 58 2.72 -11.21 -1.22
CA PHE A 58 3.12 -9.81 -1.44
C PHE A 58 4.64 -9.66 -1.53
N LYS A 59 5.38 -10.36 -0.67
CA LYS A 59 6.85 -10.27 -0.60
C LYS A 59 7.54 -11.01 -1.75
N THR A 60 6.89 -12.01 -2.34
CA THR A 60 7.52 -12.88 -3.35
C THR A 60 7.00 -12.64 -4.77
N HIS A 61 5.75 -12.20 -4.93
CA HIS A 61 5.07 -12.12 -6.23
C HIS A 61 4.44 -10.75 -6.53
N PHE A 62 4.19 -9.90 -5.53
CA PHE A 62 3.65 -8.55 -5.78
C PHE A 62 4.77 -7.51 -5.82
N THR A 63 5.41 -7.27 -4.67
CA THR A 63 6.26 -6.10 -4.44
C THR A 63 7.61 -6.10 -5.16
N PRO A 64 8.33 -7.23 -5.33
CA PRO A 64 9.64 -7.16 -5.94
C PRO A 64 9.58 -6.82 -7.43
N THR A 65 10.61 -6.13 -7.92
CA THR A 65 10.69 -5.62 -9.30
C THR A 65 10.35 -6.70 -10.32
N GLY A 66 9.35 -6.40 -11.16
CA GLY A 66 8.90 -7.26 -12.25
C GLY A 66 8.02 -8.46 -11.84
N LYS A 67 7.87 -8.76 -10.55
CA LYS A 67 7.15 -9.97 -10.11
C LYS A 67 5.66 -9.91 -10.36
N ILE A 68 5.00 -8.79 -10.08
CA ILE A 68 3.58 -8.64 -10.37
C ILE A 68 3.30 -8.74 -11.87
N ARG A 69 4.15 -8.14 -12.72
CA ARG A 69 4.02 -8.25 -14.18
C ARG A 69 4.10 -9.72 -14.62
N GLN A 70 5.09 -10.47 -14.11
CA GLN A 70 5.22 -11.91 -14.40
C GLN A 70 4.01 -12.71 -13.92
N TRP A 71 3.49 -12.41 -12.73
CA TRP A 71 2.28 -13.04 -12.19
C TRP A 71 1.08 -12.85 -13.10
N LEU A 72 0.85 -11.61 -13.55
CA LEU A 72 -0.29 -11.25 -14.39
C LEU A 72 -0.19 -11.82 -15.80
N ILE A 73 0.97 -11.72 -16.46
CA ILE A 73 1.15 -12.25 -17.82
C ILE A 73 1.00 -13.77 -17.86
N ASN A 74 1.41 -14.46 -16.80
CA ASN A 74 1.22 -15.91 -16.67
C ASN A 74 -0.18 -16.29 -16.14
N ASN A 75 -1.05 -15.31 -15.89
CA ASN A 75 -2.40 -15.48 -15.36
C ASN A 75 -2.45 -16.39 -14.12
N HIS A 76 -1.46 -16.25 -13.23
CA HIS A 76 -1.43 -17.01 -11.98
C HIS A 76 -2.60 -16.64 -11.08
N ARG A 77 -3.10 -17.61 -10.32
CA ARG A 77 -4.26 -17.47 -9.44
C ARG A 77 -3.91 -17.96 -8.04
N THR A 78 -4.60 -17.43 -7.04
CA THR A 78 -4.46 -17.87 -5.65
C THR A 78 -5.81 -17.78 -4.94
N ALA A 79 -5.96 -18.48 -3.82
CA ALA A 79 -7.14 -18.33 -2.99
C ALA A 79 -7.22 -16.90 -2.44
N ARG A 80 -8.42 -16.31 -2.48
CA ARG A 80 -8.72 -15.01 -1.89
C ARG A 80 -8.93 -15.13 -0.38
N ALA A 81 -8.75 -14.02 0.32
CA ALA A 81 -8.98 -13.90 1.74
C ALA A 81 -10.44 -14.22 2.09
N THR A 82 -10.64 -14.89 3.21
CA THR A 82 -11.97 -15.40 3.62
C THR A 82 -12.93 -14.30 4.06
N TYR A 83 -12.42 -13.12 4.39
CA TYR A 83 -13.24 -11.95 4.72
C TYR A 83 -13.82 -11.25 3.47
N MET A 84 -13.31 -11.55 2.28
CA MET A 84 -13.81 -10.97 1.04
C MET A 84 -15.05 -11.74 0.58
N THR A 85 -16.23 -11.12 0.67
CA THR A 85 -17.46 -11.77 0.23
C THR A 85 -17.58 -11.76 -1.30
N GLU A 86 -18.50 -12.57 -1.83
CA GLU A 86 -18.81 -12.56 -3.27
C GLU A 86 -19.36 -11.19 -3.72
N ASN A 87 -20.09 -10.48 -2.87
CA ASN A 87 -20.56 -9.13 -3.17
C ASN A 87 -19.40 -8.14 -3.27
N ASP A 88 -18.46 -8.19 -2.33
CA ASP A 88 -17.26 -7.32 -2.32
C ASP A 88 -16.42 -7.57 -3.58
N TYR A 89 -16.24 -8.84 -3.95
CA TYR A 89 -15.58 -9.24 -5.19
C TYR A 89 -16.24 -8.67 -6.43
N ASN A 90 -17.57 -8.76 -6.54
CA ASN A 90 -18.26 -8.24 -7.72
C ASN A 90 -18.16 -6.70 -7.82
N ILE A 91 -18.25 -5.99 -6.70
CA ILE A 91 -18.05 -4.53 -6.65
C ILE A 91 -16.63 -4.16 -7.07
N LEU A 92 -15.61 -4.80 -6.46
CA LEU A 92 -14.22 -4.52 -6.75
C LEU A 92 -13.88 -4.85 -8.20
N ARG A 93 -14.33 -6.00 -8.69
CA ARG A 93 -14.14 -6.42 -10.09
C ARG A 93 -14.74 -5.40 -11.05
N GLN A 94 -15.97 -4.94 -10.79
CA GLN A 94 -16.58 -3.90 -11.62
C GLN A 94 -15.74 -2.61 -11.63
N TYR A 95 -15.27 -2.17 -10.45
CA TYR A 95 -14.48 -0.95 -10.30
C TYR A 95 -13.10 -1.02 -10.97
N LEU A 96 -12.45 -2.19 -10.95
CA LEU A 96 -11.11 -2.41 -11.49
C LEU A 96 -11.11 -2.89 -12.94
N SER A 97 -12.26 -3.32 -13.49
CA SER A 97 -12.36 -3.84 -14.86
C SER A 97 -12.02 -2.85 -15.97
N LYS A 98 -11.97 -1.56 -15.64
CA LYS A 98 -11.66 -0.48 -16.58
C LYS A 98 -11.13 0.74 -15.85
N GLY A 99 -10.41 1.57 -16.59
CA GLY A 99 -9.90 2.84 -16.08
C GLY A 99 -8.78 2.62 -15.06
N MET A 100 -7.93 1.62 -15.28
CA MET A 100 -6.77 1.38 -14.42
C MET A 100 -5.73 2.50 -14.53
N GLN A 101 -5.55 3.12 -15.69
CA GLN A 101 -4.50 4.15 -15.88
C GLN A 101 -4.62 5.32 -14.88
N PRO A 102 -5.77 5.99 -14.71
CA PRO A 102 -5.91 7.02 -13.68
C PRO A 102 -5.61 6.55 -12.26
N LYS A 103 -5.89 5.28 -11.93
CA LYS A 103 -5.59 4.70 -10.61
C LYS A 103 -4.08 4.53 -10.41
N LEU A 104 -3.35 4.17 -11.46
CA LEU A 104 -1.88 4.04 -11.44
C LEU A 104 -1.17 5.39 -11.45
N ASN A 105 -1.80 6.47 -11.92
CA ASN A 105 -1.18 7.79 -12.02
C ASN A 105 -0.72 8.37 -10.66
N TRP A 106 -1.28 7.91 -9.53
CA TRP A 106 -0.75 8.26 -8.20
C TRP A 106 0.71 7.86 -8.03
N TYR A 107 1.09 6.68 -8.52
CA TYR A 107 2.47 6.20 -8.49
C TYR A 107 3.35 7.01 -9.43
N ARG A 108 2.87 7.27 -10.66
CA ARG A 108 3.57 8.07 -11.68
C ARG A 108 3.85 9.48 -11.19
N ALA A 109 2.87 10.11 -10.53
CA ALA A 109 3.00 11.47 -10.01
C ALA A 109 4.09 11.58 -8.94
N ILE A 110 4.18 10.60 -8.03
CA ILE A 110 5.23 10.56 -7.01
C ILE A 110 6.59 10.32 -7.65
N ILE A 111 6.70 9.35 -8.57
CA ILE A 111 7.96 9.06 -9.29
C ILE A 111 8.45 10.29 -10.07
N ALA A 112 7.53 10.98 -10.75
CA ALA A 112 7.81 12.20 -11.51
C ALA A 112 7.96 13.45 -10.63
N ASN A 113 7.80 13.34 -9.31
CA ASN A 113 7.92 14.44 -8.36
C ASN A 113 7.02 15.65 -8.71
N VAL A 114 5.79 15.38 -9.19
CA VAL A 114 4.87 16.42 -9.71
C VAL A 114 4.60 17.52 -8.69
N ASP A 115 4.51 17.17 -7.40
CA ASP A 115 4.15 18.11 -6.32
C ASP A 115 5.36 18.79 -5.65
N TRP A 116 6.59 18.46 -6.07
CA TRP A 116 7.83 18.91 -5.40
C TRP A 116 7.90 20.43 -5.21
N GLU A 117 7.58 21.20 -6.26
CA GLU A 117 7.66 22.66 -6.21
C GLU A 117 6.65 23.28 -5.23
N HIS A 118 5.53 22.61 -4.98
CA HIS A 118 4.54 23.04 -3.99
C HIS A 118 4.90 22.59 -2.56
N GLU A 119 5.52 21.42 -2.42
CA GLU A 119 5.71 20.77 -1.12
C GLU A 119 7.05 21.08 -0.45
N LYS A 120 8.11 21.43 -1.22
CA LYS A 120 9.48 21.54 -0.71
C LYS A 120 9.69 22.51 0.45
N ASN A 121 8.81 23.50 0.59
CA ASN A 121 8.89 24.54 1.63
C ASN A 121 7.79 24.41 2.71
N ILE A 122 6.96 23.38 2.64
CA ILE A 122 5.91 23.15 3.65
C ILE A 122 6.55 22.74 4.97
N ASP A 123 6.01 23.23 6.09
CA ASP A 123 6.39 22.75 7.42
C ASP A 123 6.12 21.24 7.52
N PRO A 124 7.15 20.39 7.67
CA PRO A 124 6.95 18.95 7.64
C PRO A 124 6.31 18.40 8.93
N ILE A 125 6.07 19.25 9.95
CA ILE A 125 5.55 18.82 11.25
C ILE A 125 4.02 18.92 11.28
N ILE A 126 3.36 17.76 11.35
CA ILE A 126 1.91 17.65 11.55
C ILE A 126 1.60 17.64 13.06
N ARG A 127 1.13 18.78 13.56
CA ARG A 127 0.85 18.98 15.00
C ARG A 127 -0.54 18.53 15.45
N ARG A 128 -1.39 18.04 14.55
CA ARG A 128 -2.73 17.53 14.88
C ARG A 128 -2.63 16.16 15.55
N GLN A 129 -3.67 15.78 16.31
CA GLN A 129 -3.82 14.41 16.79
C GLN A 129 -3.92 13.48 15.59
N ILE A 130 -3.13 12.39 15.57
CA ILE A 130 -3.12 11.41 14.48
C ILE A 130 -3.34 10.04 15.08
N LEU A 131 -4.25 9.27 14.49
CA LEU A 131 -4.35 7.83 14.71
C LEU A 131 -3.75 7.12 13.49
N PHE A 132 -2.76 6.27 13.73
CA PHE A 132 -2.18 5.39 12.72
C PHE A 132 -2.43 3.93 13.08
N MET A 133 -3.23 3.24 12.27
CA MET A 133 -3.56 1.83 12.46
C MET A 133 -2.84 0.99 11.42
N ARG A 134 -2.17 -0.09 11.84
CA ARG A 134 -1.44 -0.99 10.93
C ARG A 134 -1.73 -2.47 11.15
N GLY A 135 -1.76 -3.22 10.06
CA GLY A 135 -1.73 -4.69 10.09
C GLY A 135 -0.29 -5.21 10.19
N LYS A 136 -0.03 -6.12 11.14
CA LYS A 136 1.32 -6.67 11.39
C LYS A 136 1.74 -7.78 10.43
N GLN A 137 0.82 -8.35 9.66
CA GLN A 137 1.13 -9.47 8.76
C GLN A 137 1.75 -9.01 7.44
N VAL A 138 1.76 -7.70 7.19
CA VAL A 138 2.38 -7.07 6.02
C VAL A 138 3.50 -6.14 6.42
N ASP A 139 4.62 -6.26 5.72
CA ASP A 139 5.86 -5.53 6.01
C ASP A 139 5.85 -4.08 5.48
N VAL A 140 4.68 -3.56 5.09
CA VAL A 140 4.51 -2.22 4.50
C VAL A 140 4.87 -1.11 5.50
N CYS A 141 4.68 -1.34 6.81
CA CYS A 141 4.95 -0.35 7.86
C CYS A 141 5.64 -0.98 9.09
N ARG A 142 6.94 -1.28 8.92
CA ARG A 142 7.79 -1.73 10.03
C ARG A 142 7.90 -0.68 11.14
N GLU A 143 8.07 -1.15 12.37
CA GLU A 143 8.14 -0.31 13.58
C GLU A 143 9.21 0.78 13.51
N THR A 144 10.37 0.44 12.96
CA THR A 144 11.49 1.36 12.78
C THR A 144 11.23 2.49 11.79
N SER A 145 10.32 2.30 10.82
CA SER A 145 9.83 3.38 9.97
C SER A 145 8.96 4.35 10.76
N LEU A 146 8.16 3.85 11.72
CA LEU A 146 7.31 4.66 12.58
C LEU A 146 8.12 5.46 13.60
N THR A 147 9.20 4.90 14.14
CA THR A 147 10.13 5.63 15.02
C THR A 147 10.73 6.86 14.33
N LYS A 148 10.96 6.79 13.01
CA LYS A 148 11.43 7.96 12.25
C LYS A 148 10.32 8.98 12.02
N GLN A 149 9.08 8.52 11.80
CA GLN A 149 7.92 9.38 11.57
C GLN A 149 7.49 10.18 12.81
N SER A 150 7.68 9.66 14.03
CA SER A 150 7.28 10.34 15.26
C SER A 150 7.90 11.74 15.44
N SER A 151 9.06 12.00 14.84
CA SER A 151 9.68 13.34 14.81
C SER A 151 8.89 14.37 14.00
N PHE A 152 8.07 13.93 13.05
CA PHE A 152 7.19 14.77 12.22
C PHE A 152 5.75 14.77 12.72
N THR A 153 5.36 13.76 13.47
CA THR A 153 4.00 13.57 13.98
C THR A 153 4.04 13.41 15.50
N PRO A 154 4.31 14.48 16.27
CA PRO A 154 4.54 14.40 17.72
C PRO A 154 3.33 13.86 18.51
N ASN A 155 2.13 13.95 17.93
CA ASN A 155 0.87 13.55 18.56
C ASN A 155 0.27 12.29 17.91
N ILE A 156 1.12 11.39 17.41
CA ILE A 156 0.70 10.13 16.78
C ILE A 156 0.41 9.05 17.84
N GLU A 157 -0.77 8.44 17.75
CA GLU A 157 -1.12 7.19 18.43
C GLU A 157 -1.06 6.06 17.40
N ILE A 158 -0.30 5.00 17.71
CA ILE A 158 -0.13 3.84 16.82
C ILE A 158 -0.85 2.65 17.43
N ILE A 159 -1.69 1.97 16.64
CA ILE A 159 -2.38 0.73 17.05
C ILE A 159 -2.09 -0.37 16.04
N ASP A 160 -1.68 -1.52 16.57
CA ASP A 160 -1.34 -2.69 15.79
C ASP A 160 -2.47 -3.71 15.80
N PHE A 161 -2.81 -4.21 14.62
CA PHE A 161 -3.79 -5.27 14.42
C PHE A 161 -3.09 -6.51 13.85
N ASP A 162 -3.56 -7.69 14.26
CA ASP A 162 -3.11 -8.95 13.65
C ASP A 162 -3.89 -9.20 12.35
N THR A 163 -3.59 -8.37 11.35
CA THR A 163 -4.23 -8.35 10.02
C THR A 163 -3.21 -8.13 8.91
N GLY A 164 -3.62 -8.37 7.68
CA GLY A 164 -2.92 -8.01 6.45
C GLY A 164 -3.07 -6.54 6.06
N HIS A 165 -3.03 -6.27 4.75
CA HIS A 165 -3.11 -4.91 4.21
C HIS A 165 -4.51 -4.28 4.37
N TRP A 166 -5.56 -5.08 4.28
CA TRP A 166 -6.96 -4.64 4.26
C TRP A 166 -7.60 -4.68 5.66
N LEU A 167 -6.95 -4.06 6.66
CA LEU A 167 -7.36 -4.15 8.08
C LEU A 167 -8.85 -3.80 8.33
N MET A 168 -9.38 -2.82 7.59
CA MET A 168 -10.78 -2.37 7.70
C MET A 168 -11.78 -3.42 7.20
N GLU A 169 -11.36 -4.28 6.27
CA GLU A 169 -12.19 -5.37 5.73
C GLU A 169 -12.00 -6.65 6.54
N GLU A 170 -10.78 -6.92 7.02
CA GLU A 170 -10.44 -8.13 7.77
C GLU A 170 -10.98 -8.12 9.21
N GLN A 171 -10.87 -6.99 9.91
CA GLN A 171 -11.35 -6.85 11.30
C GLN A 171 -12.18 -5.57 11.52
N PRO A 172 -13.27 -5.35 10.76
CA PRO A 172 -14.03 -4.10 10.77
C PRO A 172 -14.51 -3.68 12.18
N LYS A 173 -14.95 -4.63 13.00
CA LYS A 173 -15.42 -4.34 14.37
C LYS A 173 -14.30 -3.80 15.26
N ALA A 174 -13.13 -4.42 15.22
CA ALA A 174 -11.98 -4.00 16.04
C ALA A 174 -11.45 -2.64 15.57
N ILE A 175 -11.40 -2.42 14.25
CA ILE A 175 -10.99 -1.11 13.69
C ILE A 175 -11.97 -0.01 14.10
N ASN A 176 -13.28 -0.23 13.94
CA ASN A 176 -14.30 0.76 14.30
C ASN A 176 -14.26 1.10 15.80
N GLN A 177 -14.09 0.10 16.66
CA GLN A 177 -13.96 0.31 18.10
C GLN A 177 -12.73 1.17 18.42
N ALA A 178 -11.58 0.87 17.82
CA ALA A 178 -10.35 1.64 18.04
C ALA A 178 -10.50 3.11 17.60
N ILE A 179 -11.15 3.36 16.45
CA ILE A 179 -11.47 4.71 15.99
C ILE A 179 -12.38 5.43 17.00
N GLU A 180 -13.46 4.77 17.46
CA GLU A 180 -14.40 5.37 18.41
C GLU A 180 -13.73 5.72 19.74
N GLU A 181 -12.93 4.80 20.28
CA GLU A 181 -12.15 5.01 21.50
C GLU A 181 -11.16 6.16 21.35
N TRP A 182 -10.46 6.23 20.21
CA TRP A 182 -9.52 7.33 19.94
C TRP A 182 -10.24 8.68 19.83
N ILE A 183 -11.36 8.74 19.09
CA ILE A 183 -12.17 9.97 18.97
C ILE A 183 -12.58 10.46 20.36
N LYS A 184 -13.04 9.58 21.26
CA LYS A 184 -13.40 9.94 22.64
C LYS A 184 -12.25 10.50 23.47
N LYS A 185 -10.99 10.20 23.15
CA LYS A 185 -9.81 10.74 23.84
C LYS A 185 -9.45 12.16 23.38
N ILE A 186 -9.84 12.53 22.17
CA ILE A 186 -9.42 13.78 21.53
C ILE A 186 -10.55 14.81 21.37
N LEU A 187 -11.79 14.40 21.63
CA LEU A 187 -12.93 15.30 21.87
C LEU A 187 -12.82 15.94 23.26
#